data_AF-A0A840HYK4-F1
#
_entry.id   AF-A0A840HYK4-F1
#
_cell.length_a   1.000
_cell.length_b   1.000
_cell.length_c   1.000
_cell.angle_alpha   90.00
_cell.angle_beta   90.00
_cell.angle_gamma   90.00
#
_symmetry.space_group_name_H-M   'P 1'
#
loop_
_entity.id
_entity.type
_entity.pdbx_description
1 polymer ?
#
loop_
_entity_poly.entity_id
_entity_poly.type
_entity_poly.pdbx_seq_one_letter_code
_entity_poly.pdbx_strand_id
1 'polypeptide(L)'
;MRCPHRVPLRTPTPYLLAQLRELTGLGELLFQSLRSPCRPVSENSLNAALRCMGYRREQMTAHGFRAPFSTLANENFGDDSRS
;
A
#
# COMPACT_ATOMS: atom_id res chain seq x y z
N MET A 1 -0.93 18.52 -22.27
CA MET A 1 -0.17 18.15 -21.05
C MET A 1 -1.15 17.57 -20.04
N ARG A 2 -0.95 16.33 -19.58
CA ARG A 2 -1.79 15.74 -18.52
C ARG A 2 -1.43 16.42 -17.19
N CYS A 3 -2.43 16.97 -16.51
CA CYS A 3 -2.24 17.47 -15.15
C CYS A 3 -1.82 16.31 -14.23
N PRO A 4 -0.83 16.51 -13.33
CA PRO A 4 -0.49 15.52 -12.32
C PRO A 4 -1.73 15.21 -11.49
N HIS A 5 -2.15 13.95 -11.49
CA HIS A 5 -3.27 13.50 -10.68
C HIS A 5 -2.84 13.46 -9.20
N ARG A 6 -3.30 14.43 -8.42
CA ARG A 6 -3.03 14.52 -6.98
C ARG A 6 -4.18 13.86 -6.22
N VAL A 7 -3.87 12.84 -5.44
CA VAL A 7 -4.83 12.16 -4.56
C VAL A 7 -4.49 12.54 -3.12
N PRO A 8 -5.41 13.17 -2.37
CA PRO A 8 -5.16 13.49 -0.98
C PRO A 8 -5.03 12.20 -0.17
N LEU A 9 -4.01 12.15 0.68
CA LEU A 9 -3.83 11.06 1.63
C LEU A 9 -4.69 11.33 2.87
N ARG A 10 -5.23 10.26 3.46
CA ARG A 10 -5.95 10.34 4.74
C ARG A 10 -4.97 10.71 5.87
N THR A 11 -5.47 11.37 6.92
CA THR A 11 -4.69 11.85 8.07
C THR A 11 -3.77 10.81 8.75
N PRO A 12 -4.11 9.51 8.88
CA PRO A 12 -3.18 8.52 9.42
C PRO A 12 -2.08 8.08 8.44
N THR A 13 -2.24 8.32 7.14
CA THR A 13 -1.31 7.80 6.12
C THR A 13 0.11 8.35 6.25
N PRO A 14 0.33 9.67 6.46
CA PRO A 14 1.67 10.21 6.68
C PRO A 14 2.41 9.57 7.86
N TYR A 15 1.69 9.23 8.94
CA TYR A 15 2.27 8.57 10.12
C TYR A 15 2.75 7.15 9.79
N LEU A 16 1.96 6.38 9.02
CA LEU A 16 2.37 5.05 8.54
C LEU A 16 3.58 5.13 7.60
N LEU A 17 3.62 6.14 6.73
CA LEU A 17 4.77 6.35 5.83
C LEU A 17 6.03 6.77 6.59
N ALA A 18 5.89 7.53 7.68
CA ALA A 18 7.02 7.89 8.54
C ALA A 18 7.62 6.65 9.22
N GLN A 19 6.78 5.80 9.81
CA GLN A 19 7.22 4.51 10.38
C GLN A 19 7.86 3.60 9.32
N LEU A 20 7.26 3.53 8.13
CA LEU A 20 7.84 2.77 7.02
C LEU A 20 9.24 3.29 6.66
N ARG A 21 9.44 4.61 6.66
CA ARG A 21 10.74 5.22 6.38
C ARG A 21 11.80 4.86 7.41
N GLU A 22 11.43 4.73 8.69
CA GLU A 22 12.35 4.26 9.73
C GLU A 22 12.81 2.82 9.50
N LEU A 23 11.92 1.96 8.96
CA LEU A 23 12.23 0.56 8.67
C LEU A 23 13.00 0.36 7.36
N THR A 24 12.72 1.19 6.34
CA THR A 24 13.26 1.03 4.97
C THR A 24 14.48 1.91 4.68
N GLY A 25 14.69 2.96 5.49
CA GLY A 25 15.79 3.91 5.35
C GLY A 25 15.47 5.09 4.42
N LEU A 26 16.52 5.70 3.87
CA LEU A 26 16.46 6.91 3.04
C LEU A 26 16.54 6.61 1.53
N GLY A 27 16.06 5.44 1.09
CA GLY A 27 16.01 5.09 -0.32
C GLY A 27 15.09 6.00 -1.13
N GLU A 28 15.31 6.09 -2.44
CA GLU A 28 14.46 6.87 -3.35
C GLU A 28 13.05 6.27 -3.51
N LEU A 29 12.88 4.99 -3.16
CA LEU A 29 11.63 4.25 -3.33
C LEU A 29 10.96 4.00 -1.98
N LEU A 30 9.67 4.33 -1.88
CA LEU A 30 8.85 4.02 -0.70
C LEU A 30 8.78 2.51 -0.41
N PHE A 31 8.67 1.70 -1.46
CA PHE A 31 8.62 0.24 -1.37
C PHE A 31 9.71 -0.37 -2.24
N GLN A 32 10.89 -0.52 -1.65
CA GLN A 32 12.04 -1.12 -2.31
C GLN A 32 11.99 -2.66 -2.26
N SER A 33 12.66 -3.30 -3.22
CA SER A 33 12.88 -4.74 -3.22
C SER A 33 13.90 -5.13 -2.15
N LEU A 34 13.59 -6.17 -1.37
CA LEU A 34 14.47 -6.71 -0.32
C LEU A 34 15.84 -7.17 -0.85
N ARG A 35 15.91 -7.55 -2.14
CA ARG A 35 17.16 -8.04 -2.77
C ARG A 35 17.92 -6.94 -3.50
N SER A 36 17.27 -5.82 -3.81
CA SER A 36 17.85 -4.76 -4.63
C SER A 36 17.18 -3.43 -4.27
N PRO A 37 17.77 -2.62 -3.36
CA PRO A 37 17.13 -1.42 -2.84
C PRO A 37 16.86 -0.36 -3.93
N CYS A 38 17.59 -0.40 -5.04
CA CYS A 38 17.38 0.46 -6.20
C CYS A 38 16.23 0.03 -7.12
N ARG A 39 15.52 -1.07 -6.79
CA ARG A 39 14.38 -1.57 -7.59
C ARG A 39 13.10 -1.55 -6.77
N PRO A 40 11.96 -1.24 -7.40
CA PRO A 40 10.67 -1.31 -6.72
C PRO A 40 10.35 -2.75 -6.31
N VAL A 41 9.53 -2.87 -5.27
CA VAL A 41 8.96 -4.15 -4.85
C VAL A 41 8.21 -4.81 -6.02
N SER A 42 8.40 -6.12 -6.18
CA SER A 42 7.68 -6.87 -7.21
C SER A 42 6.31 -7.31 -6.71
N GLU A 43 5.37 -7.57 -7.62
CA GLU A 43 4.08 -8.15 -7.26
C GLU A 43 4.26 -9.49 -6.54
N ASN A 44 5.23 -10.31 -6.95
CA ASN A 44 5.56 -11.57 -6.28
C ASN A 44 6.00 -11.35 -4.83
N SER A 45 6.73 -10.28 -4.54
CA SER A 45 7.15 -9.93 -3.18
C SER A 45 5.94 -9.58 -2.31
N LEU A 46 4.97 -8.84 -2.85
CA LEU A 46 3.71 -8.54 -2.15
C LEU A 46 2.88 -9.81 -1.93
N ASN A 47 2.79 -10.68 -2.93
CA ASN A 47 2.11 -11.97 -2.80
C ASN A 47 2.76 -12.86 -1.74
N ALA A 48 4.09 -12.88 -1.67
CA ALA A 48 4.83 -13.59 -0.63
C ALA A 48 4.53 -13.01 0.77
N ALA A 49 4.49 -11.69 0.92
CA ALA A 49 4.08 -11.05 2.19
C ALA A 49 2.65 -11.45 2.60
N LEU A 50 1.71 -11.50 1.64
CA LEU A 50 0.35 -12.01 1.89
C LEU A 50 0.37 -13.47 2.36
N ARG A 51 1.26 -14.33 1.83
CA ARG A 51 1.42 -15.71 2.32
C ARG A 51 1.88 -15.74 3.77
N CYS A 52 2.87 -14.92 4.12
CA CYS A 52 3.40 -14.84 5.47
C CYS A 52 2.32 -14.39 6.48
N MET A 53 1.37 -13.56 6.05
CA MET A 53 0.22 -13.15 6.87
C MET A 53 -0.92 -14.20 6.91
N GLY A 54 -0.78 -15.35 6.25
CA GLY A 54 -1.74 -16.45 6.28
C GLY A 54 -2.78 -16.46 5.17
N TYR A 55 -2.70 -15.56 4.19
CA TYR A 55 -3.64 -15.54 3.05
C TYR A 55 -3.27 -16.60 2.00
N ARG A 56 -4.25 -17.42 1.60
CA ARG A 56 -4.14 -18.40 0.51
C ARG A 56 -4.27 -17.76 -0.87
N ARG A 57 -3.97 -18.51 -1.94
CA ARG A 57 -3.78 -17.94 -3.30
C ARG A 57 -5.10 -17.56 -3.92
N GLU A 58 -6.08 -18.38 -3.58
CA GLU A 58 -7.48 -18.30 -3.94
C GLU A 58 -8.18 -17.20 -3.14
N GLN A 59 -7.65 -16.81 -1.98
CA GLN A 59 -8.24 -15.80 -1.10
C GLN A 59 -7.81 -14.38 -1.45
N MET A 60 -6.50 -14.16 -1.67
CA MET A 60 -5.98 -12.81 -1.89
C MET A 60 -4.70 -12.83 -2.73
N THR A 61 -4.63 -11.91 -3.69
CA THR A 61 -3.41 -11.59 -4.45
C THR A 61 -3.20 -10.08 -4.45
N ALA A 62 -1.97 -9.63 -4.69
CA ALA A 62 -1.65 -8.21 -4.77
C ALA A 62 -2.47 -7.50 -5.86
N HIS A 63 -2.64 -8.12 -7.04
CA HIS A 63 -3.50 -7.60 -8.10
C HIS A 63 -4.98 -7.51 -7.66
N GLY A 64 -5.49 -8.57 -7.02
CA GLY A 64 -6.88 -8.65 -6.56
C GLY A 64 -7.21 -7.77 -5.35
N PHE A 65 -6.20 -7.19 -4.68
CA PHE A 65 -6.39 -6.44 -3.43
C PHE A 65 -7.16 -5.13 -3.60
N ARG A 66 -7.08 -4.50 -4.79
CA ARG A 66 -7.65 -3.15 -5.01
C ARG A 66 -9.16 -3.11 -4.83
N ALA A 67 -9.90 -4.06 -5.42
CA ALA A 67 -11.36 -4.09 -5.34
C ALA A 67 -11.88 -4.22 -3.89
N PRO A 68 -11.47 -5.23 -3.10
CA PRO A 68 -11.93 -5.36 -1.72
C PRO A 68 -11.44 -4.20 -0.85
N PHE A 69 -10.24 -3.66 -1.09
CA PHE A 69 -9.77 -2.46 -0.40
C PHE A 69 -10.70 -1.26 -0.65
N SER A 70 -11.11 -1.02 -1.90
CA SER A 70 -12.04 0.07 -2.21
C SER A 70 -13.39 -0.10 -1.53
N THR A 71 -13.93 -1.32 -1.50
CA THR A 71 -15.19 -1.62 -0.78
C THR A 71 -15.04 -1.35 0.72
N LEU A 72 -14.05 -1.95 1.37
CA LEU A 72 -13.81 -1.76 2.80
C LEU A 72 -13.48 -0.31 3.15
N ALA A 73 -12.71 0.38 2.32
CA ALA A 73 -12.38 1.78 2.54
C ALA A 73 -13.61 2.68 2.43
N ASN A 74 -14.52 2.40 1.49
CA ASN A 74 -15.75 3.15 1.35
C ASN A 74 -16.71 2.89 2.52
N GLU A 75 -16.81 1.65 2.98
CA GLU A 75 -17.65 1.27 4.13
C GLU A 75 -17.14 1.88 5.45
N ASN A 76 -15.81 1.89 5.66
CA ASN A 76 -15.24 2.34 6.93
C ASN A 76 -14.88 3.83 6.96
N PHE A 77 -14.70 4.49 5.81
CA PHE A 77 -14.25 5.88 5.73
C PHE A 77 -15.18 6.79 4.93
N GLY A 78 -16.32 6.29 4.41
CA GLY A 78 -17.25 7.05 3.58
C GLY A 78 -18.08 8.10 4.32
N ASP A 79 -18.12 8.07 5.67
CA ASP A 79 -18.98 8.95 6.49
C ASP A 79 -18.19 9.93 7.38
N ASP A 80 -17.03 10.40 6.92
CA ASP A 80 -16.21 11.40 7.64
C ASP A 80 -16.47 12.82 7.13
N SER A 81 -17.75 13.13 6.82
CA SER A 81 -18.23 14.46 6.37
C SER A 81 -19.00 15.22 7.45
N ARG A 82 -18.93 14.76 8.71
CA ARG A 82 -19.57 15.40 9.87
C ARG A 82 -18.56 15.60 10.99
N SER A 83 -17.70 16.60 10.83
CA SER A 83 -17.07 17.34 11.94
C SER A 83 -16.62 18.70 11.44
#